data_AF-B1YCP3-F1
#
_entry.id   AF-B1YCP3-F1
#
_cell.length_a   1.000
_cell.length_b   1.000
_cell.length_c   1.000
_cell.angle_alpha   90.00
_cell.angle_beta   90.00
_cell.angle_gamma   90.00
#
_symmetry.space_group_name_H-M   'P 1'
#
loop_
_entity.id
_entity.type
_entity.pdbx_description
1 polymer ?
#
loop_
_entity_poly.entity_id
_entity_poly.type
_entity_poly.pdbx_seq_one_letter_code
_entity_poly.pdbx_strand_id
1 'polypeptide(L)'
;MFLCKPVELIVPLCGPWRDFQEVTFIAREGRVVAVGKTREGYDERAVAPEEVSDLLKPYLELYDWLGSEVGRALGVEYARGGRDLFSWLRSHVEFVDVAGARWGRAIDGVGPFSVRRFLRRVYMPYSGHSLTLSYVAFPFPDAVVHAENKARVMAVGSVVVEWGGVRVASAGIRTLAGAFLLAQAAPELLPLLGELKRALEEFVGRFYGVSGCEKS
;
A
#
# COMPACT_ATOMS: atom_id res chain seq x y z
N MET A 1 4.75 25.73 -3.56
CA MET A 1 3.34 25.30 -3.47
C MET A 1 3.31 23.81 -3.77
N PHE A 2 3.51 22.97 -2.75
CA PHE A 2 3.37 21.52 -2.91
C PHE A 2 1.87 21.24 -2.95
N LEU A 3 1.34 20.92 -4.13
CA LEU A 3 0.03 20.29 -4.23
C LEU A 3 0.07 19.04 -3.36
N CYS A 4 -0.55 19.10 -2.17
CA CYS A 4 -0.89 17.91 -1.40
C CYS A 4 -1.65 17.01 -2.37
N LYS A 5 -0.98 15.96 -2.85
CA LYS A 5 -1.64 14.97 -3.70
C LYS A 5 -2.81 14.40 -2.90
N PRO A 6 -3.98 14.21 -3.52
CA PRO A 6 -5.12 13.67 -2.80
C PRO A 6 -4.75 12.33 -2.18
N VAL A 7 -4.96 12.22 -0.88
CA VAL A 7 -4.82 10.97 -0.15
C VAL A 7 -6.04 10.11 -0.45
N GLU A 8 -5.82 8.86 -0.81
CA GLU A 8 -6.89 7.95 -1.21
C GLU A 8 -6.78 6.61 -0.51
N LEU A 9 -7.90 6.10 -0.01
CA LEU A 9 -8.06 4.71 0.39
C LEU A 9 -8.86 3.98 -0.68
N ILE A 10 -8.28 2.91 -1.22
CA ILE A 10 -8.88 2.10 -2.29
C ILE A 10 -9.12 0.69 -1.75
N VAL A 11 -10.40 0.30 -1.64
CA VAL A 11 -10.83 -0.97 -1.04
C VAL A 11 -11.67 -1.78 -2.04
N PRO A 12 -11.15 -2.87 -2.62
CA PRO A 12 -11.95 -3.82 -3.38
C PRO A 12 -12.73 -4.73 -2.42
N LEU A 13 -14.03 -4.90 -2.63
CA LEU A 13 -14.81 -5.86 -1.83
C LEU A 13 -14.77 -7.30 -2.35
N CYS A 14 -14.48 -7.48 -3.65
CA CYS A 14 -14.56 -8.79 -4.32
C CYS A 14 -15.87 -9.54 -4.04
N GLY A 15 -16.98 -8.82 -3.99
CA GLY A 15 -18.30 -9.36 -3.75
C GLY A 15 -19.38 -8.32 -4.09
N PRO A 16 -20.65 -8.75 -4.16
CA PRO A 16 -21.73 -7.87 -4.54
C PRO A 16 -22.04 -6.84 -3.45
N TRP A 17 -22.38 -5.62 -3.86
CA TRP A 17 -22.87 -4.58 -2.98
C TRP A 17 -23.92 -3.74 -3.70
N ARG A 18 -25.15 -3.75 -3.18
CA ARG A 18 -26.33 -3.21 -3.89
C ARG A 18 -26.40 -3.79 -5.31
N ASP A 19 -26.35 -2.93 -6.32
CA ASP A 19 -26.52 -3.27 -7.74
C ASP A 19 -25.18 -3.65 -8.40
N PHE A 20 -24.06 -3.45 -7.69
CA PHE A 20 -22.74 -3.83 -8.15
C PHE A 20 -22.51 -5.32 -7.95
N GLN A 21 -22.05 -6.00 -9.02
CA GLN A 21 -21.57 -7.38 -8.98
C GLN A 21 -20.21 -7.46 -8.28
N GLU A 22 -19.36 -6.48 -8.56
CA GLU A 22 -18.06 -6.25 -7.94
C GLU A 22 -17.88 -4.75 -7.77
N VAL A 23 -17.45 -4.30 -6.59
CA VAL A 23 -17.25 -2.89 -6.27
C VAL A 23 -15.89 -2.63 -5.64
N THR A 24 -15.33 -1.48 -5.99
CA THR A 24 -14.18 -0.87 -5.32
C THR A 24 -14.62 0.48 -4.75
N PHE A 25 -14.40 0.66 -3.45
CA PHE A 25 -14.59 1.96 -2.81
C PHE A 25 -13.32 2.79 -2.90
N ILE A 26 -13.46 4.03 -3.33
CA ILE A 26 -12.39 5.02 -3.36
C ILE A 26 -12.81 6.16 -2.43
N ALA A 27 -12.19 6.22 -1.26
CA ALA A 27 -12.38 7.30 -0.30
C ALA A 27 -11.24 8.32 -0.45
N ARG A 28 -11.60 9.58 -0.71
CA ARG A 28 -10.69 10.71 -0.87
C ARG A 28 -11.32 11.94 -0.27
N GLU A 29 -10.53 12.85 0.31
CA GLU A 29 -11.01 13.98 1.14
C GLU A 29 -12.43 14.48 0.82
N GLY A 30 -13.37 14.24 1.74
CA GLY A 30 -14.75 14.72 1.65
C GLY A 30 -15.69 13.92 0.73
N ARG A 31 -15.23 12.86 0.06
CA ARG A 31 -16.07 12.01 -0.79
C ARG A 31 -15.69 10.54 -0.76
N VAL A 32 -16.70 9.70 -0.86
CA VAL A 32 -16.51 8.27 -1.14
C VAL A 32 -17.24 7.94 -2.44
N VAL A 33 -16.58 7.16 -3.27
CA VAL A 33 -17.11 6.73 -4.56
C VAL A 33 -17.08 5.21 -4.62
N ALA A 34 -18.19 4.61 -5.03
CA ALA A 34 -18.28 3.21 -5.41
C ALA A 34 -18.10 3.10 -6.93
N VAL A 35 -17.07 2.36 -7.36
CA VAL A 35 -16.77 2.10 -8.77
C VAL A 35 -16.84 0.61 -9.01
N GLY A 36 -17.55 0.17 -10.06
CA GLY A 36 -17.65 -1.25 -10.33
C GLY A 36 -18.56 -1.62 -11.48
N LYS A 37 -18.77 -2.93 -11.64
CA LYS A 37 -19.63 -3.49 -12.69
C LYS A 37 -21.04 -3.73 -12.15
N THR A 38 -22.04 -3.24 -12.88
CA THR A 38 -23.47 -3.49 -12.66
C THR A 38 -24.03 -4.37 -13.79
N ARG A 39 -25.33 -4.67 -13.75
CA ARG A 39 -26.01 -5.37 -14.85
C ARG A 39 -26.03 -4.57 -16.17
N GLU A 40 -25.95 -3.24 -16.09
CA GLU A 40 -26.05 -2.33 -17.25
C GLU A 40 -24.68 -1.93 -17.80
N GLY A 41 -23.59 -2.26 -17.10
CA GLY A 41 -22.23 -1.90 -17.48
C GLY A 41 -21.40 -1.42 -16.29
N TYR A 42 -20.31 -0.71 -16.56
CA TYR A 42 -19.52 -0.06 -15.52
C TYR A 42 -20.22 1.22 -15.03
N ASP A 43 -20.21 1.43 -13.72
CA ASP A 43 -20.86 2.57 -13.08
C ASP A 43 -19.97 3.16 -11.98
N GLU A 44 -20.16 4.45 -11.69
CA GLU A 44 -19.47 5.23 -10.67
C GLU A 44 -20.52 6.04 -9.89
N ARG A 45 -20.64 5.80 -8.57
CA ARG A 45 -21.64 6.46 -7.73
C ARG A 45 -21.00 7.08 -6.49
N ALA A 46 -21.36 8.32 -6.20
CA ALA A 46 -21.06 8.94 -4.92
C ALA A 46 -21.85 8.23 -3.80
N VAL A 47 -21.19 7.97 -2.68
CA VAL A 47 -21.78 7.29 -1.53
C VAL A 47 -21.46 8.10 -0.27
N ALA A 48 -22.42 8.22 0.63
CA ALA A 48 -22.18 8.86 1.93
C ALA A 48 -21.18 8.01 2.74
N PRO A 49 -20.16 8.61 3.39
CA PRO A 49 -19.19 7.87 4.20
C PRO A 49 -19.84 7.00 5.28
N GLU A 50 -20.96 7.44 5.84
CA GLU A 50 -21.71 6.76 6.89
C GLU A 50 -22.37 5.46 6.37
N GLU A 51 -22.71 5.39 5.08
CA GLU A 51 -23.32 4.19 4.49
C GLU A 51 -22.31 3.04 4.33
N VAL A 52 -21.02 3.35 4.34
CA VAL A 52 -19.93 2.38 4.09
C VAL A 52 -18.99 2.26 5.27
N SER A 53 -19.23 2.97 6.38
CA SER A 53 -18.32 3.00 7.53
C SER A 53 -18.11 1.61 8.14
N ASP A 54 -19.19 0.89 8.38
CA ASP A 54 -19.14 -0.45 8.99
C ASP A 54 -18.48 -1.46 8.05
N LEU A 55 -18.70 -1.29 6.75
CA LEU A 55 -18.11 -2.12 5.70
C LEU A 55 -16.60 -1.86 5.54
N LEU A 56 -16.16 -0.60 5.64
CA LEU A 56 -14.75 -0.23 5.50
C LEU A 56 -13.95 -0.47 6.78
N LYS A 57 -14.62 -0.51 7.94
CA LYS A 57 -13.98 -0.63 9.27
C LYS A 57 -12.93 -1.75 9.37
N PRO A 58 -13.17 -3.00 8.92
CA PRO A 58 -12.16 -4.06 8.99
C PRO A 58 -10.88 -3.73 8.21
N TYR A 59 -11.00 -2.98 7.10
CA TYR A 59 -9.86 -2.56 6.29
C TYR A 59 -9.10 -1.39 6.92
N LEU A 60 -9.79 -0.49 7.63
CA LEU A 60 -9.13 0.56 8.42
C LEU A 60 -8.33 -0.06 9.56
N GLU A 61 -8.92 -1.02 10.27
CA GLU A 61 -8.25 -1.76 11.35
C GLU A 61 -7.06 -2.57 10.84
N LEU A 62 -7.16 -3.12 9.63
CA LEU A 62 -6.06 -3.79 8.95
C LEU A 62 -4.88 -2.85 8.67
N TYR A 63 -5.15 -1.61 8.21
CA TYR A 63 -4.11 -0.59 8.06
C TYR A 63 -3.58 -0.09 9.39
N ASP A 64 -4.42 0.06 10.43
CA ASP A 64 -3.94 0.40 11.78
C ASP A 64 -2.93 -0.63 12.31
N TRP A 65 -3.22 -1.91 12.06
CA TRP A 65 -2.31 -2.99 12.39
C TRP A 65 -1.00 -2.89 11.60
N LEU A 66 -1.07 -2.68 10.28
CA LEU A 66 0.13 -2.51 9.45
C LEU A 66 0.97 -1.29 9.89
N GLY A 67 0.31 -0.18 10.20
CA GLY A 67 0.95 1.03 10.71
C GLY A 67 1.68 0.76 12.02
N SER A 68 1.07 0.00 12.93
CA SER A 68 1.68 -0.41 14.19
C SER A 68 2.92 -1.30 14.00
N GLU A 69 2.88 -2.26 13.07
CA GLU A 69 4.04 -3.12 12.76
C GLU A 69 5.17 -2.34 12.08
N VAL A 70 4.84 -1.47 11.12
CA VAL A 70 5.81 -0.57 10.48
C VAL A 70 6.44 0.36 11.51
N GLY A 71 5.64 0.90 12.42
CA GLY A 71 6.08 1.76 13.50
C GLY A 71 7.06 1.05 14.41
N ARG A 72 6.74 -0.18 14.83
CA ARG A 72 7.64 -1.03 15.63
C ARG A 72 8.97 -1.27 14.93
N ALA A 73 8.94 -1.67 13.65
CA ALA A 73 10.16 -1.96 12.89
C ALA A 73 11.06 -0.72 12.72
N LEU A 74 10.47 0.44 12.44
CA LEU A 74 11.21 1.68 12.19
C LEU A 74 11.56 2.48 13.46
N GLY A 75 11.00 2.10 14.62
CA GLY A 75 11.08 2.87 15.86
C GLY A 75 10.35 4.20 15.76
N VAL A 76 9.14 4.18 15.19
CA VAL A 76 8.22 5.32 15.07
C VAL A 76 6.91 4.95 15.75
N GLU A 77 6.38 5.83 16.59
CA GLU A 77 5.09 5.59 17.24
C GLU A 77 3.97 5.66 16.20
N TYR A 78 3.12 4.62 16.17
CA TYR A 78 1.86 4.64 15.44
C TYR A 78 0.74 4.96 16.43
N ALA A 79 0.00 6.03 16.16
CA ALA A 79 -1.23 6.35 16.87
C ALA A 79 -2.36 6.43 15.86
N ARG A 80 -3.44 5.67 16.11
CA ARG A 80 -4.67 5.79 15.33
C ARG A 80 -5.26 7.18 15.58
N GLY A 81 -5.21 8.03 14.56
CA GLY A 81 -5.88 9.32 14.59
C GLY A 81 -7.27 9.28 13.97
N GLY A 82 -8.05 10.33 14.27
CA GLY A 82 -9.35 10.57 13.66
C GLY A 82 -10.50 9.73 14.23
N ARG A 83 -11.69 10.33 14.30
CA ARG A 83 -12.94 9.63 14.65
C ARG A 83 -13.75 9.23 13.41
N ASP A 84 -13.53 9.93 12.31
CA ASP A 84 -14.17 9.71 11.02
C ASP A 84 -13.15 9.22 9.98
N LEU A 85 -13.65 8.69 8.86
CA LEU A 85 -12.83 8.12 7.80
C LEU A 85 -11.77 9.09 7.25
N PHE A 86 -12.11 10.36 7.07
CA PHE A 86 -11.20 11.33 6.45
C PHE A 86 -10.16 11.86 7.44
N SER A 87 -10.53 12.04 8.71
CA SER A 87 -9.54 12.37 9.74
C SER A 87 -8.58 11.20 9.99
N TRP A 88 -9.09 9.95 9.97
CA TRP A 88 -8.23 8.76 10.03
C TRP A 88 -7.27 8.68 8.85
N LEU A 89 -7.78 8.87 7.64
CA LEU A 89 -6.99 8.76 6.41
C LEU A 89 -5.84 9.77 6.38
N ARG A 90 -6.09 11.02 6.78
CA ARG A 90 -5.05 12.05 6.91
C ARG A 90 -4.00 11.67 7.95
N SER A 91 -4.44 11.25 9.15
CA SER A 91 -3.52 10.82 10.21
C SER A 91 -2.66 9.62 9.80
N HIS A 92 -3.22 8.67 9.05
CA HIS A 92 -2.48 7.50 8.59
C HIS A 92 -1.40 7.88 7.56
N VAL A 93 -1.70 8.82 6.64
CA VAL A 93 -0.70 9.29 5.68
C VAL A 93 0.39 10.12 6.34
N GLU A 94 0.05 10.96 7.33
CA GLU A 94 1.06 11.66 8.13
C GLU A 94 2.04 10.67 8.78
N PHE A 95 1.53 9.55 9.31
CA PHE A 95 2.38 8.46 9.79
C PHE A 95 3.26 7.86 8.68
N VAL A 96 2.70 7.59 7.49
CA VAL A 96 3.47 7.06 6.34
C VAL A 96 4.62 8.00 5.97
N ASP A 97 4.42 9.31 6.03
CA ASP A 97 5.47 10.30 5.76
C ASP A 97 6.59 10.25 6.80
N VAL A 98 6.24 10.17 8.09
CA VAL A 98 7.22 10.06 9.19
C VAL A 98 7.99 8.73 9.09
N ALA A 99 7.28 7.63 8.87
CA ALA A 99 7.87 6.31 8.65
C ALA A 99 8.77 6.29 7.40
N GLY A 100 8.33 6.90 6.31
CA GLY A 100 9.09 7.06 5.08
C GLY A 100 10.39 7.84 5.29
N ALA A 101 10.35 8.95 6.04
CA ALA A 101 11.55 9.70 6.38
C ALA A 101 12.53 8.88 7.25
N ARG A 102 12.00 8.07 8.19
CA ARG A 102 12.81 7.18 9.01
C ARG A 102 13.48 6.07 8.18
N TRP A 103 12.72 5.46 7.28
CA TRP A 103 13.21 4.48 6.31
C TRP A 103 14.28 5.09 5.40
N GLY A 104 14.03 6.28 4.85
CA GLY A 104 14.96 7.01 3.99
C GLY A 104 16.35 7.13 4.63
N ARG A 105 16.40 7.51 5.92
CA ARG A 105 17.66 7.58 6.67
C ARG A 105 18.35 6.21 6.85
N ALA A 106 17.58 5.13 7.01
CA ALA A 106 18.14 3.79 7.15
C ALA A 106 18.76 3.30 5.83
N ILE A 107 18.06 3.48 4.70
CA ILE A 107 18.53 3.01 3.40
C ILE A 107 19.66 3.87 2.81
N ASP A 108 19.76 5.14 3.21
CA ASP A 108 20.87 6.04 2.81
C ASP A 108 22.25 5.45 3.15
N GLY A 109 22.35 4.67 4.23
CA GLY A 109 23.59 4.05 4.70
C GLY A 109 23.97 2.70 4.07
N VAL A 110 23.19 2.18 3.11
CA VAL A 110 23.42 0.84 2.52
C VAL A 110 24.20 0.89 1.22
N GLY A 111 24.17 2.02 0.51
CA GLY A 111 24.67 2.12 -0.87
C GLY A 111 26.18 1.89 -1.03
N PRO A 112 26.63 1.39 -2.20
CA PRO A 112 25.87 1.07 -3.41
C PRO A 112 25.28 -0.35 -3.43
N PHE A 113 24.14 -0.53 -4.10
CA PHE A 113 23.52 -1.86 -4.28
C PHE A 113 22.77 -1.99 -5.62
N SER A 114 22.58 -3.22 -6.07
CA SER A 114 21.76 -3.58 -7.22
C SER A 114 20.91 -4.81 -6.91
N VAL A 115 19.60 -4.69 -7.09
CA VAL A 115 18.62 -5.73 -6.85
C VAL A 115 17.90 -6.01 -8.16
N ARG A 116 17.81 -7.28 -8.54
CA ARG A 116 16.91 -7.77 -9.58
C ARG A 116 16.44 -9.17 -9.20
N ARG A 117 15.14 -9.31 -8.98
CA ARG A 117 14.54 -10.52 -8.39
C ARG A 117 13.21 -10.82 -9.03
N PHE A 118 13.03 -12.08 -9.43
CA PHE A 118 11.75 -12.61 -9.87
C PHE A 118 10.92 -13.01 -8.65
N LEU A 119 9.66 -12.59 -8.61
CA LEU A 119 8.72 -12.89 -7.54
C LEU A 119 7.41 -13.37 -8.15
N ARG A 120 6.88 -14.48 -7.62
CA ARG A 120 5.60 -15.04 -8.09
C ARG A 120 4.43 -14.10 -7.86
N ARG A 121 4.47 -13.30 -6.80
CA ARG A 121 3.46 -12.30 -6.46
C ARG A 121 4.15 -11.10 -5.83
N VAL A 122 3.81 -9.91 -6.31
CA VAL A 122 4.29 -8.64 -5.75
C VAL A 122 3.10 -7.86 -5.23
N TYR A 123 3.07 -7.65 -3.93
CA TYR A 123 2.04 -6.90 -3.22
C TYR A 123 2.48 -5.45 -3.02
N MET A 124 1.54 -4.51 -3.10
CA MET A 124 1.82 -3.09 -2.93
C MET A 124 0.73 -2.42 -2.08
N PRO A 125 0.86 -2.43 -0.74
CA PRO A 125 -0.17 -1.85 0.16
C PRO A 125 -0.21 -0.32 0.13
N TYR A 126 0.87 0.31 -0.35
CA TYR A 126 1.00 1.76 -0.51
C TYR A 126 1.50 2.11 -1.91
N SER A 127 0.92 3.16 -2.52
CA SER A 127 1.39 3.75 -3.77
C SER A 127 1.38 5.27 -3.64
N GLY A 128 2.55 5.87 -3.41
CA GLY A 128 2.61 7.29 -3.02
C GLY A 128 1.88 7.52 -1.69
N HIS A 129 0.86 8.40 -1.70
CA HIS A 129 -0.01 8.64 -0.54
C HIS A 129 -1.36 7.89 -0.65
N SER A 130 -1.45 6.89 -1.53
CA SER A 130 -2.64 6.05 -1.65
C SER A 130 -2.45 4.75 -0.89
N LEU A 131 -3.46 4.36 -0.12
CA LEU A 131 -3.61 3.09 0.57
C LEU A 131 -4.33 2.14 -0.41
N THR A 132 -3.57 1.24 -1.05
CA THR A 132 -4.04 0.50 -2.22
C THR A 132 -4.23 -0.99 -1.94
N LEU A 133 -5.40 -1.38 -1.41
CA LEU A 133 -5.73 -2.81 -1.25
C LEU A 133 -6.00 -3.51 -2.59
N SER A 134 -6.21 -2.78 -3.68
CA SER A 134 -6.31 -3.35 -5.03
C SER A 134 -5.07 -4.17 -5.41
N TYR A 135 -3.86 -3.71 -5.08
CA TYR A 135 -2.62 -4.45 -5.34
C TYR A 135 -2.29 -5.49 -4.26
N VAL A 136 -3.24 -5.73 -3.35
CA VAL A 136 -3.20 -6.81 -2.37
C VAL A 136 -4.20 -7.91 -2.74
N ALA A 137 -5.39 -7.51 -3.15
CA ALA A 137 -6.40 -8.38 -3.77
C ALA A 137 -5.91 -8.95 -5.10
N PHE A 138 -5.24 -8.12 -5.92
CA PHE A 138 -4.76 -8.46 -7.26
C PHE A 138 -3.28 -8.10 -7.36
N PRO A 139 -2.37 -8.91 -6.78
CA PRO A 139 -0.94 -8.66 -6.85
C PRO A 139 -0.41 -8.82 -8.28
N PHE A 140 0.74 -8.23 -8.60
CA PHE A 140 1.39 -8.48 -9.88
C PHE A 140 1.94 -9.92 -9.90
N PRO A 141 1.45 -10.80 -10.78
CA PRO A 141 1.92 -12.19 -10.85
C PRO A 141 3.22 -12.27 -11.64
N ASP A 142 4.13 -13.17 -11.26
CA ASP A 142 5.34 -13.51 -12.03
C ASP A 142 6.12 -12.26 -12.51
N ALA A 143 6.33 -11.32 -11.60
CA ALA A 143 6.92 -10.03 -11.87
C ALA A 143 8.39 -9.98 -11.45
N VAL A 144 9.15 -9.11 -12.11
CA VAL A 144 10.53 -8.79 -11.73
C VAL A 144 10.55 -7.48 -10.96
N VAL A 145 11.02 -7.52 -9.71
CA VAL A 145 11.32 -6.33 -8.92
C VAL A 145 12.79 -6.00 -9.05
N HIS A 146 13.10 -4.76 -9.42
CA HIS A 146 14.48 -4.31 -9.51
C HIS A 146 14.68 -2.90 -8.97
N ALA A 147 15.88 -2.64 -8.45
CA ALA A 147 16.30 -1.34 -7.94
C ALA A 147 17.81 -1.21 -8.11
N GLU A 148 18.27 -0.03 -8.49
CA GLU A 148 19.69 0.29 -8.59
C GLU A 148 19.97 1.57 -7.81
N ASN A 149 20.90 1.49 -6.85
CA ASN A 149 21.43 2.65 -6.14
C ASN A 149 22.95 2.70 -6.32
N LYS A 150 23.42 3.66 -7.13
CA LYS A 150 24.87 3.91 -7.34
C LYS A 150 25.47 4.86 -6.32
N ALA A 151 24.64 5.56 -5.56
CA ALA A 151 25.08 6.57 -4.62
C ALA A 151 25.50 5.94 -3.28
N ARG A 152 26.55 6.51 -2.67
CA ARG A 152 27.16 6.03 -1.41
C ARG A 152 26.68 6.77 -0.16
N VAL A 153 26.08 7.95 -0.32
CA VAL A 153 25.74 8.87 0.79
C VAL A 153 24.24 8.98 0.99
N MET A 154 23.48 8.92 -0.10
CA MET A 154 22.03 9.03 -0.09
C MET A 154 21.49 8.07 -1.14
N ALA A 155 20.49 7.27 -0.79
CA ALA A 155 19.92 6.33 -1.73
C ALA A 155 19.08 7.06 -2.78
N VAL A 156 19.45 6.96 -4.05
CA VAL A 156 18.73 7.62 -5.14
C VAL A 156 18.24 6.59 -6.13
N GLY A 157 17.02 6.76 -6.61
CA GLY A 157 16.41 5.90 -7.62
C GLY A 157 15.02 5.42 -7.22
N SER A 158 14.53 4.45 -7.97
CA SER A 158 13.23 3.82 -7.74
C SER A 158 13.39 2.30 -7.67
N VAL A 159 12.50 1.70 -6.90
CA VAL A 159 12.19 0.27 -6.95
C VAL A 159 11.08 0.11 -7.98
N VAL A 160 11.31 -0.71 -8.99
CA VAL A 160 10.45 -0.87 -10.16
C VAL A 160 9.92 -2.30 -10.20
N VAL A 161 8.63 -2.43 -10.54
CA VAL A 161 7.99 -3.72 -10.82
C VAL A 161 7.79 -3.83 -12.33
N GLU A 162 8.40 -4.84 -12.93
CA GLU A 162 8.25 -5.20 -14.34
C GLU A 162 7.39 -6.45 -14.49
N TRP A 163 6.40 -6.40 -15.37
CA TRP A 163 5.56 -7.53 -15.73
C TRP A 163 5.40 -7.59 -17.25
N GLY A 164 5.62 -8.75 -17.85
CA GLY A 164 5.60 -8.90 -19.32
C GLY A 164 6.63 -8.04 -20.07
N GLY A 165 7.74 -7.65 -19.41
CA GLY A 165 8.75 -6.76 -19.98
C GLY A 165 8.41 -5.27 -19.93
N VAL A 166 7.30 -4.89 -19.28
CA VAL A 166 6.87 -3.50 -19.14
C VAL A 166 6.87 -3.10 -17.67
N ARG A 167 7.26 -1.85 -17.39
CA ARG A 167 7.13 -1.25 -16.05
C ARG A 167 5.66 -1.01 -15.73
N VAL A 168 5.15 -1.73 -14.73
CA VAL A 168 3.74 -1.63 -14.29
C VAL A 168 3.57 -0.85 -12.99
N ALA A 169 4.62 -0.76 -12.17
CA ALA A 169 4.62 0.04 -10.95
C ALA A 169 6.03 0.53 -10.59
N SER A 170 6.10 1.55 -9.74
CA SER A 170 7.36 2.03 -9.18
C SER A 170 7.17 2.86 -7.93
N ALA A 171 8.11 2.79 -7.01
CA ALA A 171 8.18 3.66 -5.85
C ALA A 171 9.63 4.14 -5.62
N GLY A 172 9.80 5.35 -5.10
CA GLY A 172 11.15 5.85 -4.77
C GLY A 172 11.79 4.97 -3.70
N ILE A 173 13.11 4.72 -3.80
CA ILE A 173 13.84 3.86 -2.84
C ILE A 173 13.66 4.33 -1.39
N ARG A 174 13.58 5.65 -1.18
CA ARG A 174 13.43 6.28 0.15
C ARG A 174 11.96 6.39 0.63
N THR A 175 11.00 5.84 -0.10
CA THR A 175 9.58 5.84 0.30
C THR A 175 9.21 4.54 0.99
N LEU A 176 8.16 4.55 1.83
CA LEU A 176 7.68 3.34 2.48
C LEU A 176 7.18 2.28 1.47
N ALA A 177 6.55 2.72 0.38
CA ALA A 177 6.20 1.84 -0.75
C ALA A 177 7.44 1.16 -1.35
N GLY A 178 8.53 1.92 -1.54
CA GLY A 178 9.83 1.39 -1.97
C GLY A 178 10.41 0.39 -0.97
N ALA A 179 10.27 0.65 0.34
CA ALA A 179 10.69 -0.27 1.38
C ALA A 179 9.96 -1.62 1.29
N PHE A 180 8.64 -1.63 1.09
CA PHE A 180 7.87 -2.87 0.93
C PHE A 180 8.22 -3.65 -0.34
N LEU A 181 8.50 -2.96 -1.45
CA LEU A 181 8.97 -3.64 -2.67
C LEU A 181 10.37 -4.24 -2.47
N LEU A 182 11.29 -3.52 -1.81
CA LEU A 182 12.61 -4.05 -1.46
C LEU A 182 12.52 -5.20 -0.46
N ALA A 183 11.60 -5.14 0.51
CA ALA A 183 11.40 -6.18 1.50
C ALA A 183 11.00 -7.52 0.87
N GLN A 184 10.22 -7.48 -0.21
CA GLN A 184 9.85 -8.68 -0.96
C GLN A 184 11.01 -9.20 -1.82
N ALA A 185 11.78 -8.30 -2.43
CA ALA A 185 12.83 -8.66 -3.39
C ALA A 185 14.17 -9.03 -2.72
N ALA A 186 14.63 -8.22 -1.78
CA ALA A 186 15.93 -8.33 -1.13
C ALA A 186 15.82 -8.08 0.39
N PRO A 187 15.08 -8.91 1.15
CA PRO A 187 14.98 -8.76 2.61
C PRO A 187 16.35 -8.84 3.33
N GLU A 188 17.35 -9.42 2.68
CA GLU A 188 18.73 -9.53 3.18
C GLU A 188 19.51 -8.21 3.16
N LEU A 189 19.04 -7.19 2.45
CA LEU A 189 19.77 -5.93 2.27
C LEU A 189 19.93 -5.16 3.60
N LEU A 190 18.94 -5.28 4.47
CA LEU A 190 18.91 -4.69 5.81
C LEU A 190 17.99 -5.56 6.70
N PRO A 191 18.34 -5.82 7.98
CA PRO A 191 17.47 -6.57 8.89
C PRO A 191 16.03 -6.05 8.96
N LEU A 192 15.87 -4.73 8.88
CA LEU A 192 14.57 -4.05 8.87
C LEU A 192 13.68 -4.47 7.69
N LEU A 193 14.24 -4.75 6.53
CA LEU A 193 13.48 -5.26 5.38
C LEU A 193 12.91 -6.66 5.66
N GLY A 194 13.63 -7.48 6.42
CA GLY A 194 13.12 -8.77 6.90
C GLY A 194 11.90 -8.62 7.82
N GLU A 195 11.89 -7.60 8.69
CA GLU A 195 10.73 -7.26 9.52
C GLU A 195 9.54 -6.77 8.68
N LEU A 196 9.77 -5.83 7.76
CA LEU A 196 8.73 -5.32 6.86
C LEU A 196 8.16 -6.41 5.96
N LYS A 197 8.98 -7.38 5.52
CA LYS A 197 8.52 -8.53 4.74
C LYS A 197 7.54 -9.38 5.54
N ARG A 198 7.87 -9.70 6.80
CA ARG A 198 6.97 -10.47 7.69
C ARG A 198 5.66 -9.72 7.93
N ALA A 199 5.73 -8.42 8.22
CA ALA A 199 4.56 -7.58 8.40
C ALA A 199 3.67 -7.56 7.15
N LEU A 200 4.26 -7.50 5.95
CA LEU A 200 3.51 -7.56 4.69
C LEU A 200 2.86 -8.93 4.46
N GLU A 201 3.58 -10.03 4.70
CA GLU A 201 3.02 -11.38 4.54
C GLU A 201 1.82 -11.62 5.47
N GLU A 202 1.91 -11.15 6.71
CA GLU A 202 0.80 -11.22 7.66
C GLU A 202 -0.33 -10.24 7.31
N PHE A 203 -0.02 -9.03 6.82
CA PHE A 203 -1.01 -8.09 6.29
C PHE A 203 -1.85 -8.72 5.18
N VAL A 204 -1.19 -9.35 4.22
CA VAL A 204 -1.84 -10.08 3.11
C VAL A 204 -2.70 -11.21 3.66
N GLY A 205 -2.20 -11.98 4.63
CA GLY A 205 -2.98 -13.04 5.28
C GLY A 205 -4.25 -12.52 5.96
N ARG A 206 -4.14 -11.42 6.71
CA ARG A 206 -5.26 -10.76 7.40
C ARG A 206 -6.26 -10.15 6.40
N PHE A 207 -5.77 -9.56 5.31
CA PHE A 207 -6.62 -9.05 4.23
C PHE A 207 -7.56 -10.13 3.68
N TYR A 208 -7.05 -11.30 3.34
CA TYR A 208 -7.88 -12.42 2.87
C TYR A 208 -8.79 -13.01 3.96
N GLY A 209 -8.51 -12.76 5.24
CA GLY A 209 -9.38 -13.15 6.36
C GLY A 209 -10.58 -12.21 6.57
N VAL A 210 -10.51 -10.96 6.09
CA VAL A 210 -11.58 -9.96 6.25
C VAL A 210 -12.25 -9.56 4.93
N SER A 211 -11.68 -9.95 3.79
CA SER A 211 -12.22 -9.66 2.45
C SER A 211 -12.96 -10.86 1.86
N GLY A 212 -13.86 -10.59 0.92
CA GLY A 212 -14.45 -11.62 0.06
C GLY A 212 -13.53 -12.05 -1.09
N CYS A 213 -12.31 -11.50 -1.17
CA CYS A 213 -11.39 -11.77 -2.27
C CYS A 213 -10.80 -13.17 -2.15
N GLU A 214 -10.66 -13.87 -3.27
CA GLU A 214 -9.95 -15.15 -3.30
C GLU A 214 -8.44 -14.93 -3.40
N LYS A 215 -7.68 -15.80 -2.74
CA LYS A 215 -6.22 -15.78 -2.81
C LYS A 215 -5.75 -16.32 -4.16
N SER A 216 -5.70 -15.45 -5.18
CA SER A 216 -5.08 -15.72 -6.50
C SER A 216 -3.64 -16.16 -6.35
#